data_AF-A0A6L4YY36-F1
#
_entry.id   AF-A0A6L4YY36-F1
#
_cell.length_a   1.000
_cell.length_b   1.000
_cell.length_c   1.000
_cell.angle_alpha   90.00
_cell.angle_beta   90.00
_cell.angle_gamma   90.00
#
_symmetry.space_group_name_H-M   'P 1'
#
loop_
_entity.id
_entity.type
_entity.pdbx_description
1 polymer ?
#
loop_
_entity_poly.entity_id
_entity_poly.type
_entity_poly.pdbx_seq_one_letter_code
_entity_poly.pdbx_strand_id
1 'polypeptide(L)'
;MKDKDTTKDENPTREKRRILSELSRDAEAVREGFMRAAEQAGQDNKVLYWASKTINYMLLNHIYETEGATEFKTFMQWKQEGATVKKGAKAFLIWGQPLGTREEEKEKGISPEDFDSLFFPLCYLFSDKQVIKAADRVKPETEGKDPAPVLQEAETITDEVF
;
A
#
# COMPACT_ATOMS: atom_id res chain seq x y z
N MET A 1 20.01 -45.65 -10.95
CA MET A 1 20.31 -44.23 -11.24
C MET A 1 19.55 -43.43 -10.18
N LYS A 2 20.23 -42.68 -9.31
CA LYS A 2 19.53 -41.87 -8.30
C LYS A 2 18.96 -40.64 -9.00
N ASP A 3 17.65 -40.61 -9.18
CA ASP A 3 16.92 -39.40 -9.55
C ASP A 3 17.21 -38.34 -8.50
N LYS A 4 17.96 -37.31 -8.88
CA LYS A 4 18.13 -36.12 -8.04
C LYS A 4 16.83 -35.35 -8.13
N ASP A 5 16.02 -35.53 -7.10
CA ASP A 5 14.89 -34.70 -6.73
C ASP A 5 15.26 -33.21 -6.94
N THR A 6 14.61 -32.58 -7.91
CA THR A 6 14.86 -31.17 -8.31
C THR A 6 13.81 -30.25 -7.70
N THR A 7 13.28 -30.54 -6.52
CA THR A 7 12.58 -29.53 -5.72
C THR A 7 13.59 -28.67 -4.98
N LYS A 8 14.34 -27.86 -5.73
CA LYS A 8 15.19 -26.81 -5.16
C LYS A 8 14.25 -25.68 -4.72
N ASP A 9 13.84 -25.74 -3.45
CA ASP A 9 13.06 -24.73 -2.70
C ASP A 9 13.09 -23.36 -3.41
N GLU A 10 12.00 -23.00 -4.07
CA GLU A 10 11.96 -21.79 -4.89
C GLU A 10 12.19 -20.59 -3.99
N ASN A 11 13.32 -19.90 -4.16
CA ASN A 11 13.65 -18.73 -3.35
C ASN A 11 12.47 -17.74 -3.43
N PRO A 12 11.76 -17.46 -2.33
CA PRO A 12 10.53 -16.67 -2.35
C PRO A 12 10.79 -15.24 -2.83
N THR A 13 12.03 -14.75 -2.72
CA THR A 13 12.44 -13.45 -3.27
C THR A 13 12.52 -13.49 -4.80
N ARG A 14 12.98 -14.60 -5.38
CA ARG A 14 13.03 -14.80 -6.83
C ARG A 14 11.62 -14.88 -7.41
N GLU A 15 10.72 -15.59 -6.73
CA GLU A 15 9.33 -15.71 -7.19
C GLU A 15 8.60 -14.36 -7.13
N LYS A 16 8.74 -13.63 -6.03
CA LYS A 16 8.19 -12.26 -5.92
C LYS A 16 8.73 -11.32 -7.00
N ARG A 17 10.02 -11.44 -7.35
CA ARG A 17 10.60 -10.69 -8.47
C ARG A 17 9.98 -11.08 -9.80
N ARG A 18 9.80 -12.37 -10.07
CA ARG A 18 9.15 -12.86 -11.30
C ARG A 18 7.74 -12.29 -11.45
N ILE A 19 6.94 -12.38 -10.38
CA ILE A 19 5.59 -11.80 -10.33
C ILE A 19 5.64 -10.30 -10.58
N LEU A 20 6.53 -9.56 -9.89
CA LEU A 20 6.62 -8.11 -10.08
C LEU A 20 7.09 -7.73 -11.49
N SER A 21 7.98 -8.51 -12.10
CA SER A 21 8.38 -8.34 -13.50
C SER A 21 7.21 -8.54 -14.46
N GLU A 22 6.34 -9.51 -14.23
CA GLU A 22 5.13 -9.72 -15.03
C GLU A 22 4.16 -8.54 -14.88
N LEU A 23 3.85 -8.14 -13.65
CA LEU A 23 3.01 -6.96 -13.39
C LEU A 23 3.60 -5.66 -13.97
N SER A 24 4.94 -5.57 -14.05
CA SER A 24 5.61 -4.42 -14.65
C SER A 24 5.39 -4.35 -16.17
N ARG A 25 5.33 -5.50 -16.85
CA ARG A 25 5.01 -5.56 -18.29
C ARG A 25 3.56 -5.16 -18.53
N ASP A 26 2.65 -5.64 -17.68
CA ASP A 26 1.23 -5.25 -17.76
C ASP A 26 1.06 -3.75 -17.51
N ALA A 27 1.76 -3.21 -16.52
CA ALA A 27 1.80 -1.77 -16.23
C ALA A 27 2.31 -0.95 -17.42
N GLU A 28 3.35 -1.43 -18.10
CA GLU A 28 3.89 -0.80 -19.31
C GLU A 28 2.89 -0.84 -20.47
N ALA A 29 2.27 -1.98 -20.73
CA ALA A 29 1.24 -2.12 -21.75
C ALA A 29 0.04 -1.19 -21.51
N VAL A 30 -0.39 -1.04 -20.25
CA VAL A 30 -1.46 -0.08 -19.89
C VAL A 30 -1.02 1.36 -20.16
N ARG A 31 0.23 1.73 -19.79
CA ARG A 31 0.79 3.06 -20.06
C ARG A 31 0.84 3.36 -21.55
N GLU A 32 1.34 2.41 -22.35
CA GLU A 32 1.37 2.52 -23.81
C GLU A 32 -0.04 2.63 -24.41
N GLY A 33 -1.00 1.87 -23.89
CA GLY A 33 -2.41 1.97 -24.27
C GLY A 33 -2.97 3.38 -24.06
N PHE A 34 -2.70 3.99 -22.90
CA PHE A 34 -3.10 5.37 -22.62
C PHE A 34 -2.41 6.40 -23.53
N MET A 35 -1.11 6.22 -23.79
CA MET A 35 -0.38 7.09 -24.72
C MET A 35 -0.95 6.99 -26.13
N ARG A 36 -1.17 5.78 -26.64
CA ARG A 36 -1.75 5.54 -27.97
C ARG A 36 -3.14 6.14 -28.10
N ALA A 37 -3.99 5.95 -27.09
CA ALA A 37 -5.33 6.53 -27.08
C ALA A 37 -5.30 8.07 -27.07
N ALA A 38 -4.36 8.67 -26.32
CA ALA A 38 -4.18 10.12 -26.29
C ALA A 38 -3.65 10.67 -27.62
N GLU A 39 -2.71 9.97 -28.25
CA GLU A 39 -2.15 10.34 -29.56
C GLU A 39 -3.23 10.27 -30.66
N GLN A 40 -4.02 9.20 -30.69
CA GLN A 40 -5.16 9.08 -31.61
C GLN A 40 -6.22 10.16 -31.41
N ALA A 41 -6.34 10.69 -30.19
CA ALA A 41 -7.22 11.80 -29.86
C ALA A 41 -6.58 13.19 -30.09
N GLY A 42 -5.33 13.27 -30.56
CA GLY A 42 -4.59 14.54 -30.74
C GLY A 42 -4.32 15.28 -29.43
N GLN A 43 -4.17 14.56 -28.32
CA GLN A 43 -3.99 15.12 -26.97
C GLN A 43 -2.53 15.03 -26.53
N ASP A 44 -1.65 15.82 -27.14
CA ASP A 44 -0.19 15.78 -26.90
C ASP A 44 0.20 15.95 -25.43
N ASN A 45 -0.53 16.81 -24.71
CA ASN A 45 -0.33 17.01 -23.27
C ASN A 45 -0.59 15.74 -22.45
N LYS A 46 -1.56 14.92 -22.87
CA LYS A 46 -1.84 13.62 -22.23
C LYS A 46 -0.82 12.57 -22.62
N VAL A 47 -0.31 12.58 -23.86
CA VAL A 47 0.79 11.69 -24.27
C VAL A 47 2.00 11.95 -23.37
N LEU A 48 2.39 13.22 -23.20
CA LEU A 48 3.50 13.60 -22.32
C LEU A 48 3.23 13.24 -20.86
N TYR A 49 2.01 13.46 -20.38
CA TYR A 49 1.60 13.10 -19.02
C TYR A 49 1.75 11.60 -18.74
N TRP A 50 1.32 10.74 -19.66
CA TRP A 50 1.45 9.29 -19.50
C TRP A 50 2.88 8.80 -19.69
N ALA A 51 3.63 9.38 -20.62
CA ALA A 51 5.05 9.11 -20.81
C ALA A 51 5.87 9.42 -19.55
N SER A 52 5.47 10.45 -18.79
CA SER A 52 6.15 10.83 -17.54
C SER A 52 5.82 9.91 -16.36
N LYS A 53 4.88 8.96 -16.49
CA LYS A 53 4.52 8.04 -15.39
C LYS A 53 5.49 6.87 -15.32
N THR A 54 5.92 6.59 -14.09
CA THR A 54 6.81 5.47 -13.77
C THR A 54 6.01 4.16 -13.70
N ILE A 55 6.71 3.03 -13.84
CA ILE A 55 6.10 1.70 -13.65
C ILE A 55 5.50 1.56 -12.25
N ASN A 56 6.16 2.06 -11.20
CA ASN A 56 5.61 2.06 -9.85
C ASN A 56 4.29 2.86 -9.73
N TYR A 57 4.17 3.99 -10.43
CA TYR A 57 2.90 4.74 -10.50
C TYR A 57 1.82 3.88 -11.16
N MET A 58 2.14 3.25 -12.29
CA MET A 58 1.19 2.42 -13.03
C MET A 58 0.75 1.20 -12.20
N LEU A 59 1.67 0.56 -11.49
CA LEU A 59 1.38 -0.55 -10.59
C LEU A 59 0.34 -0.16 -9.53
N LEU A 60 0.57 0.95 -8.81
CA LEU A 60 -0.29 1.37 -7.70
C LEU A 60 -1.65 1.94 -8.14
N ASN A 61 -1.72 2.55 -9.33
CA ASN A 61 -2.94 3.26 -9.76
C ASN A 61 -3.78 2.48 -10.77
N HIS A 62 -3.21 1.48 -11.45
CA HIS A 62 -3.87 0.80 -12.57
C HIS A 62 -3.78 -0.73 -12.55
N ILE A 63 -2.83 -1.31 -11.82
CA ILE A 63 -2.68 -2.78 -11.75
C ILE A 63 -3.19 -3.34 -10.42
N TYR A 64 -2.80 -2.72 -9.30
CA TYR A 64 -3.27 -3.13 -7.98
C TYR A 64 -4.68 -2.63 -7.70
N GLU A 65 -5.47 -3.47 -7.02
CA GLU A 65 -6.71 -3.06 -6.38
C GLU A 65 -6.36 -2.36 -5.06
N THR A 66 -6.50 -1.04 -5.04
CA THR A 66 -6.07 -0.22 -3.91
C THR A 66 -7.22 0.44 -3.16
N GLU A 67 -8.48 0.15 -3.53
CA GLU A 67 -9.68 0.71 -2.92
C GLU A 67 -9.67 2.25 -2.87
N GLY A 68 -9.08 2.89 -3.89
CA GLY A 68 -8.97 4.36 -3.96
C GLY A 68 -7.99 4.94 -2.93
N ALA A 69 -6.98 4.18 -2.52
CA ALA A 69 -5.90 4.67 -1.68
C ALA A 69 -5.18 5.87 -2.30
N THR A 70 -4.74 6.80 -1.45
CA THR A 70 -4.06 8.03 -1.86
C THR A 70 -2.63 8.13 -1.35
N GLU A 71 -2.29 7.38 -0.30
CA GLU A 71 -0.94 7.36 0.27
C GLU A 71 -0.43 5.93 0.37
N PHE A 72 0.84 5.74 0.02
CA PHE A 72 1.53 4.45 0.16
C PHE A 72 2.87 4.68 0.85
N LYS A 73 3.08 3.98 1.96
CA LYS A 73 4.30 4.10 2.76
C LYS A 73 4.76 2.72 3.21
N THR A 74 6.05 2.59 3.50
CA THR A 74 6.57 1.38 4.12
C THR A 74 6.00 1.21 5.53
N PHE A 75 6.08 -0.01 6.06
CA PHE A 75 5.68 -0.28 7.45
C PHE A 75 6.38 0.66 8.46
N MET A 76 7.68 0.90 8.26
CA MET A 76 8.46 1.75 9.17
C MET A 76 8.05 3.22 9.11
N GLN A 77 7.77 3.74 7.91
CA GLN A 77 7.26 5.11 7.75
C GLN A 77 5.89 5.27 8.43
N TRP A 78 4.96 4.33 8.24
CA TRP A 78 3.68 4.36 8.95
C TRP A 78 3.85 4.32 10.47
N LYS A 79 4.77 3.48 10.97
CA LYS A 79 5.08 3.39 12.39
C LYS A 79 5.66 4.71 12.93
N GLN A 80 6.53 5.38 12.17
CA GLN A 80 7.09 6.69 12.52
C GLN A 80 6.00 7.77 12.61
N GLU A 81 4.97 7.68 11.78
CA GLU A 81 3.79 8.57 11.81
C GLU A 81 2.77 8.19 12.89
N GLY A 82 3.07 7.22 13.76
CA GLY A 82 2.15 6.76 14.82
C GLY A 82 0.97 5.94 14.31
N ALA A 83 0.99 5.51 13.05
CA ALA A 83 0.01 4.60 12.49
C ALA A 83 0.41 3.12 12.71
N THR A 84 -0.56 2.22 12.62
CA THR A 84 -0.33 0.78 12.70
C THR A 84 -1.03 0.07 11.56
N VAL A 85 -0.27 -0.75 10.81
CA VAL A 85 -0.83 -1.59 9.75
C VAL A 85 -1.80 -2.61 10.35
N LYS A 86 -2.99 -2.73 9.77
CA LYS A 86 -4.03 -3.68 10.16
C LYS A 86 -3.51 -5.12 10.08
N LYS A 87 -3.85 -5.95 11.06
CA LYS A 87 -3.44 -7.37 11.08
C LYS A 87 -3.94 -8.08 9.83
N GLY A 88 -3.04 -8.80 9.16
CA GLY A 88 -3.36 -9.56 7.93
C GLY A 88 -3.34 -8.74 6.64
N ALA A 89 -3.10 -7.42 6.70
CA ALA A 89 -2.94 -6.61 5.50
C ALA A 89 -1.73 -7.09 4.68
N LYS A 90 -1.92 -7.20 3.36
CA LYS A 90 -0.86 -7.58 2.41
C LYS A 90 -0.24 -6.34 1.79
N ALA A 91 1.08 -6.29 1.75
CA ALA A 91 1.79 -5.17 1.14
C ALA A 91 1.67 -5.20 -0.39
N PHE A 92 1.65 -4.00 -0.99
CA PHE A 92 1.88 -3.79 -2.40
C PHE A 92 3.38 -3.87 -2.68
N LEU A 93 3.76 -4.75 -3.61
CA LEU A 93 5.15 -4.95 -3.97
C LEU A 93 5.53 -4.00 -5.11
N ILE A 94 6.62 -3.26 -4.95
CA ILE A 94 7.13 -2.36 -5.99
C ILE A 94 8.65 -2.47 -6.10
N TRP A 95 9.21 -1.93 -7.18
CA TRP A 95 10.66 -1.79 -7.30
C TRP A 95 11.15 -0.67 -6.39
N GLY A 96 12.08 -0.97 -5.49
CA GLY A 96 12.76 0.00 -4.66
C GLY A 96 13.88 0.70 -5.42
N GLN A 97 14.46 1.72 -4.79
CA GLN A 97 15.62 2.43 -5.35
C GLN A 97 16.81 1.48 -5.53
N PRO A 98 17.50 1.49 -6.68
CA PRO A 98 18.60 0.59 -6.96
C PRO A 98 19.77 0.77 -5.98
N LEU A 99 20.35 -0.35 -5.53
CA LEU A 99 21.36 -0.39 -4.45
C LEU A 99 22.79 -0.03 -4.90
N GLY A 100 23.00 0.32 -6.17
CA GLY A 100 24.32 0.63 -6.74
C GLY A 100 24.81 2.07 -6.59
N THR A 101 23.92 3.00 -6.23
CA THR A 101 24.30 4.42 -6.06
C THR A 101 24.94 4.63 -4.68
N ARG A 102 26.21 4.24 -4.53
CA ARG A 102 27.07 4.83 -3.49
C ARG A 102 27.03 6.35 -3.64
N GLU A 103 27.13 7.07 -2.53
CA GLU A 103 26.89 8.51 -2.43
C GLU A 103 27.69 9.37 -3.43
N GLU A 104 28.76 8.83 -4.02
CA GLU A 104 29.62 9.47 -5.03
C GLU A 104 29.00 9.58 -6.44
N GLU A 105 27.99 8.77 -6.80
CA GLU A 105 27.35 8.81 -8.13
C GLU A 105 26.10 9.70 -8.19
N LYS A 106 25.59 10.14 -7.02
CA LYS A 106 24.41 11.02 -6.95
C LYS A 106 24.61 12.37 -7.65
N GLU A 107 25.85 12.82 -7.79
CA GLU A 107 26.17 14.08 -8.49
C GLU A 107 26.23 13.95 -10.02
N LYS A 108 26.34 12.74 -10.59
CA LYS A 108 26.57 12.56 -12.04
C LYS A 108 25.36 12.05 -12.82
N GLY A 109 24.28 11.69 -12.14
CA GLY A 109 23.13 11.06 -12.79
C GLY A 109 23.46 9.63 -13.25
N ILE A 110 22.43 8.82 -13.42
CA ILE A 110 22.55 7.44 -13.88
C ILE A 110 22.55 7.47 -15.41
N SER A 111 23.59 6.95 -16.06
CA SER A 111 23.60 6.80 -17.52
C SER A 111 22.61 5.71 -17.95
N PRO A 112 22.10 5.75 -19.20
CA PRO A 112 21.24 4.69 -19.73
C PRO A 112 21.88 3.31 -19.68
N GLU A 113 23.20 3.22 -19.93
CA GLU A 113 23.94 1.96 -19.88
C GLU A 113 24.05 1.40 -18.45
N ASP A 114 24.20 2.28 -17.45
CA ASP A 114 24.26 1.86 -16.05
C ASP A 114 22.90 1.36 -15.59
N PHE A 115 21.79 1.98 -16.03
CA PHE A 115 20.43 1.63 -15.64
C PHE A 115 20.08 0.16 -15.89
N ASP A 116 20.47 -0.38 -17.04
CA ASP A 116 20.21 -1.77 -17.42
C ASP A 116 21.00 -2.78 -16.56
N SER A 117 22.09 -2.34 -15.93
CA SER A 117 22.86 -3.14 -14.97
C SER A 117 22.36 -3.02 -13.52
N LEU A 118 21.41 -2.11 -13.25
CA LEU A 118 20.99 -1.82 -11.88
C LEU A 118 20.13 -2.92 -11.29
N PHE A 119 20.55 -3.38 -10.11
CA PHE A 119 19.72 -4.22 -9.28
C PHE A 119 18.71 -3.38 -8.48
N PHE A 120 17.44 -3.47 -8.87
CA PHE A 120 16.34 -2.87 -8.12
C PHE A 120 15.88 -3.82 -7.01
N PRO A 121 15.96 -3.43 -5.71
CA PRO A 121 15.42 -4.24 -4.62
C PRO A 121 13.90 -4.31 -4.65
N LEU A 122 13.31 -5.26 -3.93
CA LEU A 122 11.88 -5.27 -3.67
C LEU A 122 11.56 -4.31 -2.53
N CYS A 123 10.49 -3.53 -2.67
CA CYS A 123 9.97 -2.65 -1.63
C CYS A 123 8.50 -3.00 -1.33
N TYR A 124 8.15 -2.96 -0.05
CA TYR A 124 6.83 -3.34 0.47
C TYR A 124 6.14 -2.10 1.00
N LEU A 125 5.07 -1.68 0.33
CA LEU A 125 4.26 -0.55 0.73
C LEU A 125 2.89 -1.00 1.27
N PHE A 126 2.33 -0.19 2.16
CA PHE A 126 0.97 -0.31 2.65
C PHE A 126 0.25 0.99 2.39
N SER A 127 -1.04 0.92 2.06
CA SER A 127 -1.85 2.11 1.79
C SER A 127 -2.44 2.75 3.05
N ASP A 128 -2.95 3.98 2.93
CA ASP A 128 -3.75 4.64 3.97
C ASP A 128 -4.99 3.82 4.38
N LYS A 129 -5.54 3.00 3.47
CA LYS A 129 -6.66 2.09 3.77
C LYS A 129 -6.28 0.90 4.64
N GLN A 130 -5.00 0.56 4.68
CA GLN A 130 -4.47 -0.61 5.39
C GLN A 130 -3.94 -0.29 6.80
N VAL A 131 -4.07 0.95 7.26
CA VAL A 131 -3.55 1.38 8.57
C VAL A 131 -4.67 1.91 9.48
N ILE A 132 -4.38 1.94 10.77
CA ILE A 132 -5.15 2.62 11.81
C ILE A 132 -4.28 3.79 12.28
N LYS A 133 -4.69 5.03 11.98
CA LYS A 133 -3.99 6.23 12.43
C LYS A 133 -4.36 6.55 13.88
N ALA A 134 -3.50 7.26 14.61
CA ALA A 134 -3.76 7.60 16.00
C ALA A 134 -5.07 8.40 16.19
N ALA A 135 -5.41 9.28 15.24
CA ALA A 135 -6.66 10.04 15.23
C ALA A 135 -7.91 9.15 15.16
N ASP A 136 -7.83 8.00 14.48
CA ASP A 136 -8.96 7.09 14.29
C ASP A 136 -9.21 6.20 15.51
N ARG A 137 -8.29 6.18 16.49
CA ARG A 137 -8.44 5.40 17.73
C ARG A 137 -9.44 6.03 18.71
N VAL A 138 -9.90 7.25 18.45
CA VAL A 138 -10.89 7.96 19.27
C VAL A 138 -12.27 7.91 18.60
N LYS A 139 -12.84 6.71 18.50
CA LYS A 139 -14.30 6.54 18.46
C LYS A 139 -14.67 5.28 19.24
N PRO A 140 -14.93 5.38 20.55
CA PRO A 140 -15.87 4.48 21.18
C PRO A 140 -17.27 5.02 20.87
N GLU A 141 -18.00 4.29 20.04
CA GLU A 141 -19.45 4.36 20.01
C GLU A 141 -19.93 3.83 21.36
N THR A 142 -20.23 4.73 22.31
CA THR A 142 -21.16 4.41 23.39
C THR A 142 -22.56 4.41 22.80
N GLU A 143 -22.91 3.34 22.09
CA GLU A 143 -24.29 3.00 21.83
C GLU A 143 -24.82 2.13 22.99
N GLY A 144 -25.81 2.67 23.69
CA GLY A 144 -26.83 1.89 24.41
C GLY A 144 -26.39 1.09 25.63
N LYS A 145 -26.15 1.77 26.76
CA LYS A 145 -26.46 1.16 28.07
C LYS A 145 -27.68 1.88 28.61
N ASP A 146 -28.84 1.22 28.51
CA ASP A 146 -30.09 1.67 29.11
C ASP A 146 -29.85 2.11 30.57
N PRO A 147 -30.37 3.26 31.02
CA PRO A 147 -30.30 3.59 32.43
C PRO A 147 -31.12 2.56 33.22
N ALA A 148 -30.49 1.98 34.24
CA ALA A 148 -31.06 1.02 35.17
C ALA A 148 -32.41 1.53 35.75
N PRO A 149 -33.36 0.62 36.07
CA PRO A 149 -34.65 1.02 36.60
C PRO A 149 -34.47 1.71 37.95
N VAL A 150 -35.04 2.90 38.08
CA VAL A 150 -35.14 3.65 39.34
C VAL A 150 -35.97 2.83 40.31
N LEU A 151 -35.36 2.38 41.41
CA LEU A 151 -36.07 1.80 42.55
C LEU A 151 -36.93 2.89 43.18
N GLN A 152 -38.25 2.71 43.17
CA GLN A 152 -39.17 3.56 43.91
C GLN A 152 -38.98 3.32 45.41
N GLU A 153 -38.64 4.38 46.15
CA GLU A 153 -38.61 4.37 47.61
C GLU A 153 -40.04 4.16 48.13
N ALA A 154 -40.21 3.15 48.98
CA ALA A 154 -41.47 2.88 49.65
C ALA A 154 -41.74 3.96 50.70
N GLU A 155 -42.83 4.71 50.54
CA GLU A 155 -43.32 5.62 51.57
C GLU A 155 -43.81 4.81 52.78
N THR A 156 -43.09 4.88 53.89
CA THR A 156 -43.61 4.47 55.20
C THR A 156 -44.60 5.52 55.69
N ILE A 157 -45.88 5.19 55.63
CA ILE A 157 -46.94 5.89 56.37
C ILE A 157 -46.72 5.62 57.85
N THR A 158 -46.32 6.64 58.60
CA THR A 158 -46.40 6.64 60.07
C THR A 158 -47.74 7.21 60.49
N ASP A 159 -48.52 6.38 61.19
CA ASP A 159 -49.63 6.80 62.05
C ASP A 159 -49.18 7.87 63.05
N GLU A 160 -49.83 9.04 63.05
CA GLU A 160 -50.04 9.79 64.28
C GLU A 160 -51.48 10.30 64.37
N VAL A 161 -52.06 9.93 65.50
CA VAL A 161 -53.39 10.22 66.04
C VAL A 161 -53.44 11.68 66.47
N PHE A 162 -54.49 12.42 66.11
CA PHE A 162 -55.28 13.32 66.99
C PHE A 162 -56.56 13.78 66.26
#